data_AF-A0A3M1XBX1-F1
#
_entry.id   AF-A0A3M1XBX1-F1
#
_cell.length_a   1.000
_cell.length_b   1.000
_cell.length_c   1.000
_cell.angle_alpha   90.00
_cell.angle_beta   90.00
_cell.angle_gamma   90.00
#
_symmetry.space_group_name_H-M   'P 1'
#
loop_
_entity.id
_entity.type
_entity.pdbx_description
1 polymer ?
#
loop_
_entity_poly.entity_id
_entity_poly.type
_entity_poly.pdbx_seq_one_letter_code
_entity_poly.pdbx_strand_id
1 'polypeptide(L)'
;GDIINLIPPAWKPATLRFPENSDPVAVLTAVQEAGLDFPLIAKPDLGERGLMVEKLSDAAELEAYFSRETPAMLVQAYVDEPVEVGVLYYRMPGARQGEITSLTLKRFLEVWGDGHSTVAELMARDPRAALQLPVLQRRDPALMARVPRAGERVELMPIGNHCRGTTFLDGRAEIDEALSRRFDAIADALPGICFGRYDIRCRSLQALREGHDFYILEINGVKAEPTHIYQPGFSLVEAYRVLFRQWDTIYRIAQANRAAGVRVPAFGVVVRALCAQGAYRRRWG
;
A
#
# COMPACT_ATOMS: atom_id res chain seq x y z
N GLY A 1 -13.12 -1.82 3.59
CA GLY A 1 -14.26 -1.17 4.25
C GLY A 1 -13.89 -0.51 5.55
N ASP A 2 -13.86 -1.24 6.67
CA ASP A 2 -14.01 -0.59 7.98
C ASP A 2 -12.73 0.01 8.58
N ILE A 3 -11.56 -0.54 8.30
CA ILE A 3 -10.32 -0.13 9.00
C ILE A 3 -9.87 1.28 8.59
N ILE A 4 -10.03 1.67 7.32
CA ILE A 4 -9.63 3.00 6.86
C ILE A 4 -10.50 4.11 7.49
N ASN A 5 -11.72 3.78 7.91
CA ASN A 5 -12.61 4.70 8.61
C ASN A 5 -12.18 4.92 10.07
N LEU A 6 -11.48 3.96 10.69
CA LEU A 6 -10.91 4.09 12.04
C LEU A 6 -9.73 5.06 12.09
N ILE A 7 -9.02 5.24 10.97
CA ILE A 7 -7.86 6.13 10.92
C ILE A 7 -8.34 7.58 11.06
N PRO A 8 -7.75 8.38 11.98
CA PRO A 8 -8.05 9.79 12.10
C PRO A 8 -7.94 10.53 10.76
N PRO A 9 -8.85 11.47 10.43
CA PRO A 9 -8.81 12.20 9.16
C PRO A 9 -7.47 12.87 8.87
N ALA A 10 -6.76 13.35 9.90
CA ALA A 10 -5.45 13.98 9.76
C ALA A 10 -4.33 13.04 9.27
N TRP A 11 -4.52 11.72 9.38
CA TRP A 11 -3.51 10.71 9.02
C TRP A 11 -3.92 9.85 7.83
N LYS A 12 -4.97 10.22 7.10
CA LYS A 12 -5.38 9.53 5.88
C LYS A 12 -5.74 10.55 4.81
N PRO A 13 -5.53 10.21 3.53
CA PRO A 13 -6.09 11.03 2.46
C PRO A 13 -7.62 11.01 2.51
N ALA A 14 -8.23 12.13 2.13
CA ALA A 14 -9.68 12.22 1.96
C ALA A 14 -10.15 11.13 0.98
N THR A 15 -11.20 10.42 1.36
CA THR A 15 -11.63 9.19 0.68
C THR A 15 -13.15 9.13 0.64
N LEU A 16 -13.71 8.89 -0.54
CA LEU A 16 -15.12 8.62 -0.78
C LEU A 16 -15.32 7.13 -1.11
N ARG A 17 -16.45 6.56 -0.71
CA ARG A 17 -16.82 5.17 -0.98
C ARG A 17 -18.04 5.11 -1.89
N PHE A 18 -17.95 4.28 -2.92
CA PHE A 18 -18.99 4.09 -3.92
C PHE A 18 -19.39 2.61 -4.00
N PRO A 19 -20.70 2.30 -4.12
CA PRO A 19 -21.16 0.94 -4.34
C PRO A 19 -20.68 0.35 -5.68
N GLU A 20 -20.87 -0.97 -5.84
CA GLU A 20 -20.59 -1.69 -7.09
C GLU A 20 -21.34 -1.04 -8.26
N ASN A 21 -20.65 -0.87 -9.40
CA ASN A 21 -21.20 -0.29 -10.63
C ASN A 21 -21.86 1.08 -10.44
N SER A 22 -21.23 1.96 -9.66
CA SER A 22 -21.71 3.34 -9.49
C SER A 22 -21.64 4.12 -10.80
N ASP A 23 -22.66 4.94 -11.05
CA ASP A 23 -22.75 5.78 -12.24
C ASP A 23 -21.59 6.80 -12.29
N PRO A 24 -20.86 6.92 -13.42
CA PRO A 24 -19.71 7.81 -13.54
C PRO A 24 -19.99 9.28 -13.22
N VAL A 25 -21.17 9.79 -13.64
CA VAL A 25 -21.56 11.19 -13.43
C VAL A 25 -21.84 11.43 -11.95
N ALA A 26 -22.51 10.49 -11.28
CA ALA A 26 -22.74 10.54 -9.84
C ALA A 26 -21.43 10.50 -9.03
N VAL A 27 -20.46 9.68 -9.46
CA VAL A 27 -19.14 9.63 -8.83
C VAL A 27 -18.41 10.97 -8.98
N LEU A 28 -18.36 11.53 -10.19
CA LEU A 28 -17.70 12.80 -10.46
C LEU A 28 -18.33 13.95 -9.66
N THR A 29 -19.67 13.98 -9.59
CA THR A 29 -20.40 14.99 -8.82
C THR A 29 -20.04 14.92 -7.34
N ALA A 30 -20.05 13.72 -6.76
CA ALA A 30 -19.69 13.54 -5.34
C ALA A 30 -18.23 13.91 -5.05
N VAL A 31 -17.31 13.64 -5.98
CA VAL A 31 -15.90 14.06 -5.89
C VAL A 31 -15.78 15.58 -5.86
N GLN A 32 -16.51 16.29 -6.74
CA GLN A 32 -16.52 17.75 -6.81
C GLN A 32 -17.16 18.38 -5.57
N GLU A 33 -18.29 17.85 -5.10
CA GLU A 33 -18.98 18.31 -3.88
C GLU A 33 -18.11 18.11 -2.62
N ALA A 34 -17.28 17.07 -2.59
CA ALA A 34 -16.33 16.83 -1.53
C ALA A 34 -15.05 17.70 -1.61
N GLY A 35 -14.90 18.50 -2.68
CA GLY A 35 -13.72 19.34 -2.89
C GLY A 35 -12.42 18.55 -3.12
N LEU A 36 -12.52 17.39 -3.77
CA LEU A 36 -11.35 16.57 -4.10
C LEU A 36 -10.79 16.94 -5.47
N ASP A 37 -9.55 17.43 -5.47
CA ASP A 37 -8.82 17.76 -6.69
C ASP A 37 -8.08 16.56 -7.27
N PHE A 38 -7.93 16.56 -8.61
CA PHE A 38 -7.10 15.59 -9.31
C PHE A 38 -5.60 15.89 -9.11
N PRO A 39 -4.74 14.87 -9.10
CA PRO A 39 -5.04 13.47 -9.36
C PRO A 39 -5.69 12.73 -8.18
N LEU A 40 -6.47 11.69 -8.49
CA LEU A 40 -7.15 10.81 -7.54
C LEU A 40 -6.67 9.37 -7.69
N ILE A 41 -6.85 8.56 -6.66
CA ILE A 41 -6.66 7.11 -6.69
C ILE A 41 -8.02 6.43 -6.63
N ALA A 42 -8.36 5.66 -7.65
CA ALA A 42 -9.45 4.69 -7.60
C ALA A 42 -8.88 3.33 -7.15
N LYS A 43 -9.49 2.72 -6.13
CA LYS A 43 -9.11 1.38 -5.64
C LYS A 43 -10.32 0.63 -5.09
N PRO A 44 -10.40 -0.70 -5.21
CA PRO A 44 -11.51 -1.44 -4.64
C PRO A 44 -11.58 -1.33 -3.11
N ASP A 45 -12.79 -1.36 -2.54
CA ASP A 45 -13.02 -1.35 -1.09
C ASP A 45 -12.48 -2.63 -0.40
N LEU A 46 -12.43 -3.73 -1.16
CA LEU A 46 -11.75 -4.96 -0.78
C LEU A 46 -10.42 -5.04 -1.55
N GLY A 47 -9.34 -4.65 -0.87
CA GLY A 47 -8.00 -4.62 -1.46
C GLY A 47 -7.47 -6.01 -1.82
N GLU A 48 -6.90 -6.13 -3.02
CA GLU A 48 -6.22 -7.35 -3.46
C GLU A 48 -5.00 -7.04 -4.32
N ARG A 49 -3.79 -7.03 -3.72
CA ARG A 49 -2.49 -6.95 -4.44
C ARG A 49 -2.39 -5.84 -5.50
N GLY A 50 -3.13 -4.73 -5.34
CA GLY A 50 -3.16 -3.63 -6.31
C GLY A 50 -4.03 -3.89 -7.55
N LEU A 51 -4.91 -4.89 -7.51
CA LEU A 51 -5.92 -5.15 -8.52
C LEU A 51 -6.85 -3.94 -8.66
N MET A 52 -7.09 -3.50 -9.90
CA MET A 52 -7.96 -2.35 -10.21
C MET A 52 -7.59 -1.07 -9.45
N VAL A 53 -6.30 -0.89 -9.12
CA VAL A 53 -5.80 0.37 -8.55
C VAL A 53 -5.21 1.23 -9.66
N GLU A 54 -5.79 2.40 -9.84
CA GLU A 54 -5.46 3.36 -10.89
C GLU A 54 -5.36 4.79 -10.36
N LYS A 55 -4.40 5.55 -10.90
CA LYS A 55 -4.27 6.99 -10.68
C LYS A 55 -5.00 7.68 -11.82
N LEU A 56 -6.01 8.46 -11.47
CA LEU A 56 -6.86 9.23 -12.37
C LEU A 56 -6.36 10.68 -12.35
N SER A 57 -6.00 11.21 -13.51
CA SER A 57 -5.35 12.51 -13.68
C SER A 57 -6.35 13.64 -13.92
N ASP A 58 -7.56 13.30 -14.38
CA ASP A 58 -8.64 14.24 -14.65
C ASP A 58 -10.02 13.57 -14.62
N ALA A 59 -11.06 14.37 -14.83
CA ALA A 59 -12.45 13.92 -14.85
C ALA A 59 -12.74 12.92 -15.98
N ALA A 60 -12.10 13.04 -17.14
CA ALA A 60 -12.33 12.14 -18.27
C ALA A 60 -11.77 10.75 -17.98
N GLU A 61 -10.60 10.66 -17.35
CA GLU A 61 -10.05 9.38 -16.87
C GLU A 61 -10.96 8.74 -15.80
N LEU A 62 -11.52 9.53 -14.88
CA LEU A 62 -12.48 9.04 -13.88
C LEU A 62 -13.74 8.47 -14.55
N GLU A 63 -14.34 9.21 -15.46
CA GLU A 63 -15.55 8.78 -16.16
C GLU A 63 -15.29 7.51 -16.97
N ALA A 64 -14.17 7.44 -17.70
CA ALA A 64 -13.77 6.27 -18.46
C ALA A 64 -13.53 5.05 -17.56
N TYR A 65 -12.95 5.26 -16.37
CA TYR A 65 -12.70 4.20 -15.41
C TYR A 65 -14.01 3.61 -14.85
N PHE A 66 -14.94 4.46 -14.41
CA PHE A 66 -16.22 4.03 -13.84
C PHE A 66 -17.25 3.59 -14.89
N SER A 67 -17.02 3.86 -16.17
CA SER A 67 -17.85 3.33 -17.27
C SER A 67 -17.71 1.81 -17.46
N ARG A 68 -16.71 1.20 -16.81
CA ARG A 68 -16.49 -0.24 -16.79
C ARG A 68 -17.23 -0.88 -15.62
N GLU A 69 -17.42 -2.20 -15.69
CA GLU A 69 -17.88 -2.96 -14.53
C GLU A 69 -16.85 -2.84 -13.39
N THR A 70 -17.29 -2.42 -12.21
CA THR A 70 -16.42 -2.21 -11.05
C THR A 70 -17.06 -2.79 -9.79
N PRO A 71 -16.26 -3.38 -8.87
CA PRO A 71 -16.74 -3.71 -7.53
C PRO A 71 -17.07 -2.44 -6.73
N ALA A 72 -17.43 -2.57 -5.46
CA ALA A 72 -17.44 -1.39 -4.58
C ALA A 72 -16.05 -0.74 -4.57
N MET A 73 -16.01 0.58 -4.82
CA MET A 73 -14.79 1.35 -5.03
C MET A 73 -14.59 2.39 -3.93
N LEU A 74 -13.34 2.76 -3.73
CA LEU A 74 -12.90 3.93 -3.00
C LEU A 74 -12.24 4.90 -3.99
N VAL A 75 -12.61 6.18 -3.93
CA VAL A 75 -11.91 7.27 -4.62
C VAL A 75 -11.22 8.11 -3.55
N GLN A 76 -9.91 8.27 -3.68
CA GLN A 76 -9.05 8.81 -2.63
C GLN A 76 -8.15 9.91 -3.19
N ALA A 77 -7.93 10.99 -2.43
CA ALA A 77 -6.97 12.03 -2.81
C ALA A 77 -5.57 11.41 -3.00
N TYR A 78 -4.88 11.80 -4.08
CA TYR A 78 -3.51 11.36 -4.30
C TYR A 78 -2.56 12.04 -3.30
N VAL A 79 -1.76 11.23 -2.59
CA VAL A 79 -0.73 11.72 -1.68
C VAL A 79 0.60 11.79 -2.43
N ASP A 80 1.01 12.99 -2.82
CA ASP A 80 2.26 13.25 -3.56
C ASP A 80 3.47 13.47 -2.63
N GLU A 81 3.59 12.60 -1.63
CA GLU A 81 4.75 12.61 -0.73
C GLU A 81 5.82 11.62 -1.22
N PRO A 82 7.12 12.00 -1.18
CA PRO A 82 8.18 11.30 -1.90
C PRO A 82 8.62 9.98 -1.26
N VAL A 83 8.35 9.79 0.04
CA VAL A 83 8.78 8.58 0.76
C VAL A 83 7.58 7.69 1.01
N GLU A 84 7.63 6.46 0.52
CA GLU A 84 6.65 5.42 0.83
C GLU A 84 7.29 4.29 1.64
N VAL A 85 6.65 3.92 2.74
CA VAL A 85 7.12 2.88 3.66
C VAL A 85 6.05 1.89 4.02
N GLY A 86 6.45 0.64 4.24
CA GLY A 86 5.64 -0.39 4.87
C GLY A 86 6.15 -0.68 6.27
N VAL A 87 5.35 -0.38 7.30
CA VAL A 87 5.73 -0.59 8.70
C VAL A 87 4.87 -1.69 9.30
N LEU A 88 5.49 -2.80 9.68
CA LEU A 88 4.81 -3.87 10.42
C LEU A 88 4.98 -3.63 11.91
N TYR A 89 3.87 -3.39 12.59
CA TYR A 89 3.82 -3.11 14.01
C TYR A 89 2.86 -4.08 14.69
N TYR A 90 3.19 -4.47 15.92
CA TYR A 90 2.28 -5.20 16.78
C TYR A 90 2.30 -4.65 18.20
N ARG A 91 1.18 -4.81 18.90
CA ARG A 91 1.04 -4.54 20.32
C ARG A 91 0.25 -5.66 20.97
N MET A 92 0.79 -6.22 22.05
CA MET A 92 0.06 -7.23 22.82
C MET A 92 -1.21 -6.62 23.42
N PRO A 93 -2.34 -7.35 23.47
CA PRO A 93 -3.53 -6.88 24.15
C PRO A 93 -3.23 -6.47 25.60
N GLY A 94 -3.62 -5.24 25.97
CA GLY A 94 -3.36 -4.66 27.29
C GLY A 94 -1.97 -4.06 27.50
N ALA A 95 -1.03 -4.19 26.55
CA ALA A 95 0.25 -3.53 26.62
C ALA A 95 0.13 -2.03 26.26
N ARG A 96 1.01 -1.20 26.83
CA ARG A 96 1.10 0.24 26.51
C ARG A 96 1.95 0.51 25.27
N GLN A 97 2.97 -0.31 25.06
CA GLN A 97 3.95 -0.17 23.98
C GLN A 97 3.95 -1.43 23.13
N GLY A 98 4.24 -1.25 21.85
CA GLY A 98 4.40 -2.34 20.90
C GLY A 98 5.81 -2.37 20.30
N GLU A 99 5.95 -3.06 19.18
CA GLU A 99 7.22 -3.26 18.50
C GLU A 99 7.03 -3.17 16.99
N ILE A 100 7.94 -2.43 16.34
CA ILE A 100 8.08 -2.44 14.88
C ILE A 100 9.01 -3.58 14.50
N THR A 101 8.47 -4.60 13.83
CA THR A 101 9.21 -5.82 13.46
C THR A 101 9.72 -5.78 12.01
N SER A 102 9.18 -4.88 11.20
CA SER A 102 9.60 -4.65 9.81
C SER A 102 9.40 -3.19 9.46
N LEU A 103 10.43 -2.59 8.88
CA LEU A 103 10.34 -1.33 8.15
C LEU A 103 10.84 -1.58 6.74
N THR A 104 9.99 -1.32 5.75
CA THR A 104 10.32 -1.47 4.33
C THR A 104 10.33 -0.10 3.69
N LEU A 105 11.45 0.28 3.09
CA LEU A 105 11.51 1.46 2.23
C LEU A 105 11.15 1.04 0.80
N LYS A 106 10.21 1.76 0.18
CA LYS A 106 9.79 1.47 -1.19
C LYS A 106 10.51 2.42 -2.15
N ARG A 107 11.39 1.87 -2.98
CA ARG A 107 12.03 2.58 -4.08
C ARG A 107 11.25 2.28 -5.36
N PHE A 108 10.60 3.31 -5.91
CA PHE A 108 9.82 3.17 -7.14
C PHE A 108 10.71 2.75 -8.32
N LEU A 109 10.07 2.18 -9.33
CA LEU A 109 10.78 1.79 -10.54
C LEU A 109 11.20 3.04 -11.31
N GLU A 110 12.49 3.20 -11.54
CA GLU A 110 13.07 4.36 -12.18
C GLU A 110 14.28 3.98 -13.05
N VAL A 111 14.61 4.84 -14.01
CA VAL A 111 15.85 4.78 -14.80
C VAL A 111 16.55 6.13 -14.79
N TRP A 112 17.85 6.12 -15.03
CA TRP A 112 18.68 7.32 -15.11
C TRP A 112 19.14 7.51 -16.55
N GLY A 113 18.89 8.69 -17.11
CA GLY A 113 19.31 9.01 -18.46
C GLY A 113 20.82 9.02 -18.63
N ASP A 114 21.29 8.48 -19.76
CA ASP A 114 22.68 8.58 -20.23
C ASP A 114 22.81 9.61 -21.38
N GLY A 115 21.71 10.25 -21.77
CA GLY A 115 21.67 11.26 -22.83
C GLY A 115 21.57 10.70 -24.25
N HIS A 116 21.59 9.37 -24.44
CA HIS A 116 21.55 8.76 -25.77
C HIS A 116 20.64 7.53 -25.89
N SER A 117 20.38 6.82 -24.79
CA SER A 117 19.52 5.64 -24.76
C SER A 117 18.08 6.04 -24.44
N THR A 118 17.15 5.34 -25.07
CA THR A 118 15.72 5.45 -24.76
C THR A 118 15.41 4.87 -23.36
N VAL A 119 14.28 5.27 -22.78
CA VAL A 119 13.78 4.67 -21.53
C VAL A 119 13.66 3.14 -21.65
N ALA A 120 13.17 2.63 -22.78
CA ALA A 120 13.07 1.19 -23.01
C ALA A 120 14.43 0.47 -22.96
N GLU A 121 15.46 1.05 -23.57
CA GLU A 121 16.82 0.49 -23.56
C GLU A 121 17.45 0.56 -22.16
N LEU A 122 17.23 1.66 -21.43
CA LEU A 122 17.69 1.81 -20.05
C LEU A 122 17.02 0.77 -19.14
N MET A 123 15.71 0.54 -19.29
CA MET A 123 14.98 -0.49 -18.55
C MET A 123 15.49 -1.89 -18.86
N ALA A 124 15.82 -2.20 -20.11
CA ALA A 124 16.30 -3.52 -20.51
C ALA A 124 17.63 -3.92 -19.86
N ARG A 125 18.42 -2.94 -19.39
CA ARG A 125 19.69 -3.17 -18.68
C ARG A 125 19.51 -3.56 -17.23
N ASP A 126 18.38 -3.19 -16.60
CA ASP A 126 18.06 -3.55 -15.22
C ASP A 126 17.13 -4.78 -15.19
N PRO A 127 17.54 -5.90 -14.56
CA PRO A 127 16.74 -7.13 -14.57
C PRO A 127 15.33 -6.96 -13.99
N ARG A 128 15.12 -6.04 -13.04
CA ARG A 128 13.80 -5.80 -12.43
C ARG A 128 12.92 -4.92 -13.33
N ALA A 129 13.49 -3.88 -13.92
CA ALA A 129 12.80 -2.99 -14.86
C ALA A 129 12.42 -3.71 -16.14
N ALA A 130 13.29 -4.59 -16.65
CA ALA A 130 13.03 -5.41 -17.84
C ALA A 130 11.74 -6.24 -17.73
N LEU A 131 11.40 -6.73 -16.52
CA LEU A 131 10.15 -7.48 -16.30
C LEU A 131 8.89 -6.63 -16.50
N GLN A 132 8.98 -5.31 -16.32
CA GLN A 132 7.84 -4.39 -16.49
C GLN A 132 7.79 -3.78 -17.91
N LEU A 133 8.82 -3.99 -18.73
CA LEU A 133 8.94 -3.38 -20.05
C LEU A 133 7.73 -3.69 -20.96
N PRO A 134 7.23 -4.94 -21.10
CA PRO A 134 6.08 -5.21 -21.97
C PRO A 134 4.79 -4.52 -21.52
N VAL A 135 4.62 -4.31 -20.20
CA VAL A 135 3.45 -3.63 -19.64
C VAL A 135 3.55 -2.13 -19.91
N LEU A 136 4.70 -1.53 -19.64
CA LEU A 136 4.93 -0.10 -19.82
C LEU A 136 4.94 0.32 -21.28
N GLN A 137 5.44 -0.51 -22.20
CA GLN A 137 5.35 -0.27 -23.65
C GLN A 137 3.92 -0.20 -24.16
N ARG A 138 3.02 -1.03 -23.64
CA ARG A 138 1.59 -0.95 -24.00
C ARG A 138 0.89 0.25 -23.38
N ARG A 139 1.31 0.64 -22.17
CA ARG A 139 0.67 1.72 -21.40
C ARG A 139 1.09 3.10 -21.87
N ASP A 140 2.37 3.32 -22.10
CA ASP A 140 2.94 4.62 -22.48
C ASP A 140 4.08 4.45 -23.49
N PRO A 141 3.75 4.23 -24.79
CA PRO A 141 4.73 4.07 -25.84
C PRO A 141 5.61 5.32 -26.02
N ALA A 142 5.05 6.50 -25.75
CA ALA A 142 5.74 7.77 -25.90
C ALA A 142 6.85 7.93 -24.85
N LEU A 143 6.57 7.61 -23.59
CA LEU A 143 7.58 7.56 -22.54
C LEU A 143 8.69 6.56 -22.87
N MET A 144 8.33 5.36 -23.36
CA MET A 144 9.32 4.33 -23.69
C MET A 144 10.30 4.76 -24.79
N ALA A 145 9.84 5.56 -25.76
CA ALA A 145 10.66 6.09 -26.84
C ALA A 145 11.48 7.35 -26.46
N ARG A 146 11.22 7.95 -25.29
CA ARG A 146 11.94 9.15 -24.83
C ARG A 146 13.39 8.83 -24.55
N VAL A 147 14.30 9.70 -24.96
CA VAL A 147 15.72 9.69 -24.56
C VAL A 147 15.90 10.73 -23.43
N PRO A 148 16.07 10.32 -22.16
CA PRO A 148 16.27 11.25 -21.06
C PRO A 148 17.67 11.85 -21.09
N ARG A 149 17.83 13.09 -20.62
CA ARG A 149 19.14 13.76 -20.52
C ARG A 149 20.06 13.00 -19.57
N ALA A 150 21.37 13.16 -19.76
CA ALA A 150 22.35 12.58 -18.83
C ALA A 150 22.08 13.04 -17.38
N GLY A 151 21.90 12.09 -16.47
CA GLY A 151 21.58 12.33 -15.05
C GLY A 151 20.12 12.63 -14.75
N GLU A 152 19.23 12.63 -15.75
CA GLU A 152 17.79 12.81 -15.55
C GLU A 152 17.18 11.54 -14.94
N ARG A 153 16.51 11.67 -13.78
CA ARG A 153 15.74 10.60 -13.16
C ARG A 153 14.36 10.50 -13.81
N VAL A 154 14.03 9.34 -14.35
CA VAL A 154 12.72 9.04 -14.93
C VAL A 154 12.01 8.01 -14.08
N GLU A 155 10.98 8.43 -13.37
CA GLU A 155 10.09 7.54 -12.63
C GLU A 155 9.10 6.86 -13.59
N LEU A 156 9.05 5.54 -13.55
CA LEU A 156 8.29 4.71 -14.50
C LEU A 156 6.95 4.26 -13.93
N MET A 157 6.86 4.11 -12.61
CA MET A 157 5.66 3.64 -11.93
C MET A 157 5.50 4.35 -10.57
N PRO A 158 4.48 5.23 -10.41
CA PRO A 158 4.30 6.00 -9.19
C PRO A 158 3.57 5.23 -8.07
N ILE A 159 3.45 3.90 -8.18
CA ILE A 159 2.69 3.05 -7.24
C ILE A 159 3.63 2.06 -6.58
N GLY A 160 3.71 2.11 -5.24
CA GLY A 160 4.59 1.29 -4.39
C GLY A 160 4.16 -0.17 -4.24
N ASN A 161 3.98 -0.87 -5.36
CA ASN A 161 3.66 -2.30 -5.41
C ASN A 161 4.85 -3.10 -5.94
N HIS A 162 5.28 -4.11 -5.17
CA HIS A 162 6.36 -5.02 -5.56
C HIS A 162 6.14 -5.68 -6.92
N CYS A 163 4.90 -6.11 -7.20
CA CYS A 163 4.55 -6.75 -8.46
C CYS A 163 4.64 -5.80 -9.67
N ARG A 164 4.70 -4.49 -9.42
CA ARG A 164 4.83 -3.43 -10.44
C ARG A 164 6.25 -2.85 -10.50
N GLY A 165 7.25 -3.57 -10.01
CA GLY A 165 8.66 -3.21 -10.12
C GLY A 165 9.22 -2.36 -8.98
N THR A 166 8.42 -1.98 -7.97
CA THR A 166 8.93 -1.29 -6.78
C THR A 166 9.93 -2.20 -6.07
N THR A 167 11.11 -1.65 -5.75
CA THR A 167 12.11 -2.34 -4.93
C THR A 167 11.79 -2.12 -3.46
N PHE A 168 11.70 -3.22 -2.71
CA PHE A 168 11.60 -3.19 -1.26
C PHE A 168 12.99 -3.27 -0.67
N LEU A 169 13.33 -2.34 0.22
CA LEU A 169 14.62 -2.29 0.90
C LEU A 169 14.38 -2.48 2.40
N ASP A 170 15.30 -3.18 3.07
CA ASP A 170 15.25 -3.35 4.51
C ASP A 170 15.61 -2.04 5.20
N GLY A 171 14.59 -1.39 5.77
CA GLY A 171 14.73 -0.14 6.50
C GLY A 171 14.87 -0.35 8.00
N ARG A 172 15.06 -1.57 8.52
CA ARG A 172 15.07 -1.80 9.98
C ARG A 172 16.13 -0.98 10.73
N ALA A 173 17.21 -0.58 10.07
CA ALA A 173 18.22 0.32 10.65
C ALA A 173 17.68 1.71 11.02
N GLU A 174 16.56 2.13 10.42
CA GLU A 174 15.89 3.41 10.68
C GLU A 174 14.91 3.34 11.86
N ILE A 175 14.70 2.15 12.45
CA ILE A 175 13.81 1.97 13.60
C ILE A 175 14.53 2.48 14.85
N ASP A 176 14.02 3.58 15.39
CA ASP A 176 14.47 4.17 16.63
C ASP A 176 13.30 4.33 17.63
N GLU A 177 13.61 4.89 18.80
CA GLU A 177 12.63 5.11 19.85
C GLU A 177 11.55 6.13 19.43
N ALA A 178 11.91 7.13 18.60
CA ALA A 178 10.97 8.14 18.14
C ALA A 178 9.92 7.52 17.20
N LEU A 179 10.35 6.69 16.26
CA LEU A 179 9.45 5.96 15.37
C LEU A 179 8.58 4.97 16.16
N SER A 180 9.16 4.29 17.14
CA SER A 180 8.42 3.36 18.01
C SER A 180 7.31 4.08 18.79
N ARG A 181 7.61 5.23 19.42
CA ARG A 181 6.61 6.07 20.11
C ARG A 181 5.54 6.59 19.16
N ARG A 182 5.90 6.93 17.91
CA ARG A 182 4.91 7.32 16.90
C ARG A 182 3.93 6.18 16.63
N PHE A 183 4.40 4.96 16.44
CA PHE A 183 3.53 3.82 16.22
C PHE A 183 2.71 3.45 17.45
N ASP A 184 3.23 3.69 18.65
CA ASP A 184 2.45 3.59 19.87
C ASP A 184 1.26 4.59 19.84
N ALA A 185 1.51 5.85 19.53
CA ALA A 185 0.43 6.84 19.41
C ALA A 185 -0.52 6.58 18.23
N ILE A 186 -0.06 5.96 17.13
CA ILE A 186 -0.95 5.54 16.02
C ILE A 186 -1.90 4.43 16.48
N ALA A 187 -1.39 3.41 17.16
CA ALA A 187 -2.23 2.31 17.59
C ALA A 187 -3.15 2.68 18.78
N ASP A 188 -2.83 3.72 19.57
CA ASP A 188 -3.77 4.31 20.53
C ASP A 188 -5.03 4.87 19.85
N ALA A 189 -4.88 5.44 18.65
CA ALA A 189 -6.00 5.95 17.86
C ALA A 189 -6.78 4.86 17.11
N LEU A 190 -6.27 3.61 17.11
CA LEU A 190 -6.83 2.47 16.37
C LEU A 190 -7.16 1.32 17.32
N PRO A 191 -8.08 1.52 18.28
CA PRO A 191 -8.38 0.50 19.28
C PRO A 191 -8.85 -0.80 18.63
N GLY A 192 -8.32 -1.92 19.13
CA GLY A 192 -8.64 -3.26 18.63
C GLY A 192 -7.70 -3.78 17.54
N ILE A 193 -6.84 -2.94 16.96
CA ILE A 193 -5.81 -3.38 16.01
C ILE A 193 -4.52 -3.72 16.77
N CYS A 194 -4.27 -5.01 16.99
CA CYS A 194 -3.08 -5.50 17.71
C CYS A 194 -1.90 -5.85 16.78
N PHE A 195 -2.15 -6.00 15.48
CA PHE A 195 -1.14 -6.40 14.50
C PHE A 195 -1.52 -5.87 13.13
N GLY A 196 -0.57 -5.27 12.42
CA GLY A 196 -0.77 -4.93 11.02
C GLY A 196 0.44 -4.29 10.34
N ARG A 197 0.43 -4.30 9.01
CA ARG A 197 1.32 -3.48 8.19
C ARG A 197 0.61 -2.21 7.78
N TYR A 198 1.22 -1.09 8.11
CA TYR A 198 0.79 0.25 7.72
C TYR A 198 1.58 0.63 6.47
N ASP A 199 0.88 0.78 5.34
CA ASP A 199 1.46 1.34 4.13
C ASP A 199 1.26 2.87 4.17
N ILE A 200 2.36 3.61 4.27
CA ILE A 200 2.39 5.04 4.59
C ILE A 200 3.15 5.79 3.50
N ARG A 201 2.62 6.95 3.10
CA ARG A 201 3.38 7.98 2.39
C ARG A 201 3.68 9.14 3.31
N CYS A 202 4.89 9.67 3.26
CA CYS A 202 5.35 10.74 4.12
C CYS A 202 6.41 11.62 3.46
N ARG A 203 6.54 12.86 3.93
CA ARG A 203 7.56 13.81 3.47
C ARG A 203 8.97 13.26 3.64
N SER A 204 9.20 12.66 4.81
CA SER A 204 10.44 12.01 5.20
C SER A 204 10.19 11.08 6.39
N LEU A 205 11.14 10.19 6.68
CA LEU A 205 11.11 9.40 7.92
C LEU A 205 11.10 10.30 9.16
N GLN A 206 11.74 11.47 9.09
CA GLN A 206 11.73 12.43 10.20
C GLN A 206 10.33 13.00 10.44
N ALA A 207 9.63 13.41 9.38
CA ALA A 207 8.25 13.90 9.49
C ALA A 207 7.32 12.82 10.06
N LEU A 208 7.51 11.56 9.66
CA LEU A 208 6.79 10.43 10.24
C LEU A 208 7.06 10.29 11.74
N ARG A 209 8.33 10.34 12.18
CA ARG A 209 8.70 10.30 13.61
C ARG A 209 8.05 11.43 14.42
N GLU A 210 8.05 12.64 13.87
CA GLU A 210 7.48 13.84 14.50
C GLU A 210 5.94 13.89 14.43
N GLY A 211 5.33 13.10 13.54
CA GLY A 211 3.89 12.93 13.45
C GLY A 211 3.18 14.00 12.60
N HIS A 212 3.86 14.56 11.59
CA HIS A 212 3.28 15.46 10.60
C HIS A 212 3.64 15.01 9.17
N ASP A 213 2.92 15.54 8.17
CA ASP A 213 3.14 15.26 6.74
C ASP A 213 3.30 13.77 6.40
N PHE A 214 2.44 12.94 7.01
CA PHE A 214 2.34 11.52 6.72
C PHE A 214 0.88 11.09 6.59
N TYR A 215 0.66 10.07 5.77
CA TYR A 215 -0.64 9.56 5.41
C TYR A 215 -0.61 8.04 5.34
N ILE A 216 -1.45 7.39 6.14
CA ILE A 216 -1.69 5.96 6.11
C ILE A 216 -2.64 5.67 4.94
N LEU A 217 -2.12 5.01 3.91
CA LEU A 217 -2.87 4.69 2.69
C LEU A 217 -3.68 3.40 2.84
N GLU A 218 -3.14 2.44 3.59
CA GLU A 218 -3.73 1.13 3.84
C GLU A 218 -3.20 0.56 5.16
N ILE A 219 -4.05 -0.22 5.85
CA ILE A 219 -3.65 -1.09 6.96
C ILE A 219 -4.00 -2.52 6.61
N ASN A 220 -2.97 -3.35 6.49
CA ASN A 220 -3.07 -4.77 6.22
C ASN A 220 -3.01 -5.55 7.53
N GLY A 221 -4.01 -6.40 7.80
CA GLY A 221 -4.07 -7.21 9.03
C GLY A 221 -3.16 -8.44 9.03
N VAL A 222 -3.61 -9.55 9.60
CA VAL A 222 -2.80 -10.79 9.78
C VAL A 222 -2.26 -11.44 8.49
N LYS A 223 -2.77 -11.05 7.32
CA LYS A 223 -2.25 -11.49 6.02
C LYS A 223 -1.06 -10.66 5.54
N ALA A 224 -0.66 -9.63 6.28
CA ALA A 224 0.47 -8.80 5.94
C ALA A 224 1.79 -9.57 6.08
N GLU A 225 2.63 -9.44 5.07
CA GLU A 225 3.99 -9.99 5.08
C GLU A 225 4.99 -8.92 5.55
N PRO A 226 6.09 -9.32 6.21
CA PRO A 226 7.17 -8.43 6.61
C PRO A 226 8.02 -8.13 5.38
N THR A 227 7.64 -7.12 4.61
CA THR A 227 8.13 -6.91 3.24
C THR A 227 9.63 -6.59 3.11
N HIS A 228 10.33 -6.30 4.21
CA HIS A 228 11.78 -6.09 4.23
C HIS A 228 12.56 -7.34 3.81
N ILE A 229 11.99 -8.54 4.01
CA ILE A 229 12.62 -9.81 3.63
C ILE A 229 12.80 -9.95 2.11
N TYR A 230 12.09 -9.13 1.33
CA TYR A 230 12.18 -9.11 -0.14
C TYR A 230 13.30 -8.22 -0.66
N GLN A 231 14.15 -7.66 0.21
CA GLN A 231 15.29 -6.90 -0.27
C GLN A 231 16.25 -7.75 -1.12
N PRO A 232 16.88 -7.17 -2.15
CA PRO A 232 17.91 -7.85 -2.90
C PRO A 232 19.03 -8.37 -1.97
N GLY A 233 19.36 -9.65 -2.08
CA GLY A 233 20.40 -10.29 -1.27
C GLY A 233 19.98 -10.71 0.14
N PHE A 234 18.71 -10.61 0.52
CA PHE A 234 18.25 -11.12 1.82
C PHE A 234 18.45 -12.64 1.93
N SER A 235 18.94 -13.10 3.08
CA SER A 235 19.13 -14.53 3.32
C SER A 235 17.80 -15.26 3.44
N LEU A 236 17.65 -16.36 2.70
CA LEU A 236 16.46 -17.21 2.76
C LEU A 236 16.23 -17.78 4.17
N VAL A 237 17.30 -18.18 4.85
CA VAL A 237 17.23 -18.70 6.22
C VAL A 237 16.75 -17.61 7.18
N GLU A 238 17.22 -16.38 7.00
CA GLU A 238 16.76 -15.24 7.80
C GLU A 238 15.30 -14.89 7.50
N ALA A 239 14.88 -14.96 6.24
CA ALA A 239 13.49 -14.73 5.84
C ALA A 239 12.55 -15.71 6.55
N TYR A 240 12.89 -17.01 6.58
CA TYR A 240 12.12 -17.99 7.33
C TYR A 240 12.09 -17.70 8.84
N ARG A 241 13.21 -17.30 9.45
CA ARG A 241 13.24 -16.91 10.87
C ARG A 241 12.34 -15.71 11.16
N VAL A 242 12.27 -14.73 10.25
CA VAL A 242 11.35 -13.58 10.37
C VAL A 242 9.90 -14.06 10.29
N LEU A 243 9.56 -14.91 9.31
CA LEU A 243 8.21 -15.44 9.14
C LEU A 243 7.74 -16.28 10.33
N PHE A 244 8.59 -17.18 10.85
CA PHE A 244 8.26 -17.99 12.03
C PHE A 244 8.01 -17.12 13.26
N ARG A 245 8.84 -16.10 13.50
CA ARG A 245 8.62 -15.15 14.59
C ARG A 245 7.30 -14.38 14.42
N GLN A 246 6.99 -13.94 13.20
CA GLN A 246 5.73 -13.25 12.93
C GLN A 246 4.52 -14.14 13.23
N TRP A 247 4.53 -15.41 12.81
CA TRP A 247 3.43 -16.33 13.08
C TRP A 247 3.27 -16.65 14.57
N ASP A 248 4.38 -16.81 15.31
CA ASP A 248 4.34 -16.94 16.77
C ASP A 248 3.71 -15.70 17.43
N THR A 249 4.13 -14.49 17.03
CA THR A 249 3.55 -13.23 17.54
C THR A 249 2.05 -13.16 17.27
N ILE A 250 1.60 -13.46 16.04
CA ILE A 250 0.16 -13.48 15.69
C ILE A 250 -0.59 -14.49 16.57
N TYR A 251 -0.04 -15.68 16.78
CA TYR A 251 -0.63 -16.71 17.62
C TYR A 251 -0.75 -16.26 19.08
N ARG A 252 0.30 -15.64 19.64
CA ARG A 252 0.30 -15.10 21.01
C ARG A 252 -0.72 -13.98 21.19
N ILE A 253 -0.85 -13.09 20.21
CA ILE A 253 -1.88 -12.05 20.21
C ILE A 253 -3.28 -12.67 20.18
N ALA A 254 -3.51 -13.69 19.34
CA ALA A 254 -4.79 -14.38 19.27
C ALA A 254 -5.17 -15.04 20.61
N GLN A 255 -4.21 -15.69 21.28
CA GLN A 255 -4.42 -16.26 22.61
C GLN A 255 -4.75 -15.19 23.65
N ALA A 256 -3.99 -14.09 23.68
CA ALA A 256 -4.22 -12.99 24.61
C ALA A 256 -5.60 -12.34 24.40
N ASN A 257 -6.01 -12.12 23.15
CA ASN A 257 -7.35 -11.63 22.82
C ASN A 257 -8.45 -12.59 23.27
N ARG A 258 -8.26 -13.91 23.05
CA ARG A 258 -9.22 -14.92 23.52
C ARG A 258 -9.32 -14.93 25.05
N ALA A 259 -8.21 -14.81 25.76
CA ALA A 259 -8.18 -14.71 27.22
C ALA A 259 -8.87 -13.43 27.73
N ALA A 260 -8.78 -12.33 26.97
CA ALA A 260 -9.49 -11.08 27.23
C ALA A 260 -10.99 -11.11 26.82
N GLY A 261 -11.51 -12.25 26.37
CA GLY A 261 -12.93 -12.43 26.03
C GLY A 261 -13.32 -12.00 24.61
N VAL A 262 -12.36 -11.69 23.74
CA VAL A 262 -12.64 -11.38 22.33
C VAL A 262 -13.22 -12.64 21.65
N ARG A 263 -14.39 -12.50 21.04
CA ARG A 263 -15.07 -13.61 20.37
C ARG A 263 -14.31 -14.02 19.12
N VAL A 264 -13.98 -15.31 19.04
CA VAL A 264 -13.39 -15.91 17.84
C VAL A 264 -14.53 -16.18 16.84
N PRO A 265 -14.38 -15.79 15.56
CA PRO A 265 -15.36 -16.12 14.54
C PRO A 265 -15.57 -17.64 14.44
N ALA A 266 -16.82 -18.07 14.29
CA ALA A 266 -17.11 -19.48 14.04
C ALA A 266 -16.45 -19.94 12.73
N PHE A 267 -16.00 -21.20 12.66
CA PHE A 267 -15.30 -21.75 11.50
C PHE A 267 -16.06 -21.53 10.18
N GLY A 268 -17.39 -21.71 10.19
CA GLY A 268 -18.23 -21.47 9.01
C GLY A 268 -18.22 -20.02 8.52
N VAL A 269 -18.03 -19.03 9.41
CA VAL A 269 -17.86 -17.63 9.02
C VAL A 269 -16.54 -17.44 8.28
N VAL A 270 -15.47 -18.05 8.77
CA VAL A 270 -14.14 -18.00 8.14
C VAL A 270 -14.18 -18.63 6.74
N VAL A 271 -14.77 -19.83 6.61
CA VAL A 271 -14.91 -20.50 5.31
C VAL A 271 -15.71 -19.66 4.32
N ARG A 272 -16.85 -19.09 4.74
CA ARG A 272 -17.65 -18.20 3.89
C ARG A 272 -16.85 -16.98 3.42
N ALA A 273 -16.08 -16.35 4.30
CA ALA A 273 -15.23 -15.22 3.95
C ALA A 273 -14.15 -15.59 2.93
N LEU A 274 -13.53 -16.77 3.07
CA LEU A 274 -12.55 -17.28 2.09
C LEU A 274 -13.20 -17.60 0.74
N CYS A 275 -14.39 -18.22 0.73
CA CYS A 275 -15.14 -18.48 -0.50
C CYS A 275 -15.54 -17.17 -1.21
N ALA A 276 -16.02 -16.18 -0.47
CA ALA A 276 -16.36 -14.86 -0.99
C ALA A 276 -15.14 -14.16 -1.60
N GLN A 277 -13.99 -14.21 -0.92
CA GLN A 277 -12.73 -13.68 -1.46
C GLN A 277 -12.31 -14.42 -2.75
N GLY A 278 -12.44 -15.75 -2.79
CA GLY A 278 -12.16 -16.53 -4.00
C GLY A 278 -13.10 -16.21 -5.17
N ALA A 279 -14.39 -15.96 -4.90
CA ALA A 279 -15.35 -15.55 -5.90
C ALA A 279 -15.06 -14.14 -6.43
N TYR A 280 -14.70 -13.21 -5.53
CA TYR A 280 -14.27 -11.87 -5.87
C TYR A 280 -13.08 -11.89 -6.83
N ARG A 281 -12.05 -12.69 -6.51
CA ARG A 281 -10.87 -12.91 -7.37
C ARG A 281 -11.23 -13.38 -8.77
N ARG A 282 -12.13 -14.36 -8.89
CA ARG A 282 -12.51 -14.91 -10.19
C ARG A 282 -13.29 -13.92 -11.06
N ARG A 283 -14.00 -12.98 -10.45
CA ARG A 283 -14.79 -11.98 -11.18
C ARG A 283 -13.94 -10.79 -11.62
N TRP A 284 -13.01 -10.36 -10.79
CA TRP A 284 -12.32 -9.07 -10.97
C TRP A 284 -10.81 -9.18 -11.24
N GLY A 285 -10.19 -10.33 -10.98
CA GLY A 285 -8.75 -10.59 -11.12
C GLY A 285 -8.37 -11.17 -12.46
#